data_AF-A0A0K8S9Y1-F1
#
_entry.id   AF-A0A0K8S9Y1-F1
#
_cell.length_a   1.000
_cell.length_b   1.000
_cell.length_c   1.000
_cell.angle_alpha   90.00
_cell.angle_beta   90.00
_cell.angle_gamma   90.00
#
_symmetry.space_group_name_H-M   'P 1'
#
loop_
_entity.id
_entity.type
_entity.pdbx_description
1 polymer ?
#
loop_
_entity_poly.entity_id
_entity_poly.type
_entity_poly.pdbx_seq_one_letter_code
_entity_poly.pdbx_strand_id
1 'polypeptide(L)'
;CFVFVFPDSANLHSGHNIVHKVTDDMLTHPSQFVLAKTNDKVEAQYWFNDETKQFILSLVEQLESSSVLCIGTPTVYEMVRSTGIRCLLLDIDSRYMTFYSNEEFGWFNMLNFHFLSDESVVLDSLKKTITTGRVFVILDPPFGARLELLAYSINRLSTMCSGECMIFLVLPYFMEPQVTKYLPDFHMLDYVVHYANHSKMKSHKKSAVRLFTNVSSSSIHLPASEGYKFCGKCRCWRHPNNSHCDICGTCPAKNATAYKHCTSCNVCVKSTWNHCDTCGRCFLSPHKCFENPPSKRAKITDS
;
A
#
# COMPACT_ATOMS: atom_id res chain seq x y z
N CYS A 1 13.14 -21.82 14.30
CA CYS A 1 13.72 -22.37 13.06
C CYS A 1 12.80 -22.29 11.84
N PHE A 2 11.47 -22.04 11.97
CA PHE A 2 10.53 -21.93 10.83
C PHE A 2 10.61 -23.10 9.84
N VAL A 3 10.60 -24.31 10.37
CA VAL A 3 10.57 -25.57 9.61
C VAL A 3 9.48 -26.47 10.17
N PHE A 4 8.89 -27.32 9.33
CA PHE A 4 8.01 -28.38 9.82
C PHE A 4 8.82 -29.44 10.57
N VAL A 5 8.32 -29.80 11.74
CA VAL A 5 8.93 -30.82 12.60
C VAL A 5 8.13 -32.10 12.45
N PHE A 6 8.76 -33.12 11.87
CA PHE A 6 8.19 -34.45 11.73
C PHE A 6 8.63 -35.34 12.91
N PRO A 7 7.89 -36.42 13.24
CA PRO A 7 8.23 -37.28 14.38
C PRO A 7 9.69 -37.76 14.37
N ASP A 8 10.21 -38.09 13.20
CA ASP A 8 11.57 -38.64 13.03
C ASP A 8 12.69 -37.60 13.22
N SER A 9 12.37 -36.30 13.14
CA SER A 9 13.31 -35.19 13.33
C SER A 9 13.07 -34.39 14.62
N ALA A 10 12.11 -34.81 15.45
CA ALA A 10 11.72 -34.07 16.65
C ALA A 10 12.88 -33.87 17.64
N ASN A 11 13.78 -34.86 17.76
CA ASN A 11 14.98 -34.80 18.59
C ASN A 11 15.94 -33.66 18.18
N LEU A 12 16.04 -33.34 16.89
CA LEU A 12 16.85 -32.24 16.36
C LEU A 12 16.30 -30.84 16.76
N HIS A 13 15.09 -30.79 17.30
CA HIS A 13 14.39 -29.55 17.66
C HIS A 13 14.04 -29.48 19.15
N SER A 14 14.65 -30.34 19.98
CA SER A 14 14.39 -30.43 21.43
C SER A 14 14.64 -29.12 22.21
N GLY A 15 15.49 -28.22 21.70
CA GLY A 15 15.75 -26.90 22.28
C GLY A 15 15.00 -25.73 21.61
N HIS A 16 14.09 -26.01 20.68
CA HIS A 16 13.33 -24.98 19.96
C HIS A 16 11.92 -24.81 20.52
N ASN A 17 11.31 -23.65 20.26
CA ASN A 17 9.88 -23.45 20.49
C ASN A 17 9.09 -24.18 19.40
N ILE A 18 8.38 -25.23 19.81
CA ILE A 18 7.55 -26.06 18.92
C ILE A 18 6.08 -25.63 19.05
N VAL A 19 5.44 -25.39 17.91
CA VAL A 19 3.98 -25.21 17.86
C VAL A 19 3.35 -26.57 17.53
N HIS A 20 2.56 -27.08 18.47
CA HIS A 20 1.85 -28.36 18.32
C HIS A 20 0.43 -28.13 17.79
N LYS A 21 -0.18 -29.19 17.23
CA LYS A 21 -1.56 -29.19 16.71
C LYS A 21 -1.78 -28.14 15.61
N VAL A 22 -0.82 -28.06 14.68
CA VAL A 22 -0.96 -27.24 13.47
C VAL A 22 -2.10 -27.79 12.64
N THR A 23 -3.11 -26.96 12.37
CA THR A 23 -4.28 -27.32 11.55
C THR A 23 -4.09 -26.88 10.11
N ASP A 24 -4.89 -27.42 9.19
CA ASP A 24 -4.88 -27.01 7.77
C ASP A 24 -5.19 -25.51 7.62
N ASP A 25 -6.12 -24.97 8.42
CA ASP A 25 -6.43 -23.54 8.43
C ASP A 25 -5.18 -22.71 8.73
N MET A 26 -4.41 -23.10 9.75
CA MET A 26 -3.19 -22.39 10.10
C MET A 26 -2.11 -22.51 9.01
N LEU A 27 -2.00 -23.67 8.34
CA LEU A 27 -1.08 -23.86 7.20
C LEU A 27 -1.44 -22.98 6.01
N THR A 28 -2.74 -22.71 5.81
CA THR A 28 -3.21 -21.79 4.76
C THR A 28 -3.12 -20.31 5.15
N HIS A 29 -2.81 -20.00 6.41
CA HIS A 29 -2.60 -18.64 6.92
C HIS A 29 -1.25 -18.47 7.64
N PRO A 30 -0.10 -18.65 6.96
CA PRO A 30 1.21 -18.60 7.58
C PRO A 30 1.53 -17.28 8.30
N SER A 31 0.90 -16.17 7.93
CA SER A 31 1.01 -14.88 8.63
C SER A 31 0.67 -14.95 10.12
N GLN A 32 -0.08 -15.96 10.56
CA GLN A 32 -0.36 -16.25 11.97
C GLN A 32 0.89 -16.76 12.73
N PHE A 33 1.80 -17.47 12.04
CA PHE A 33 3.04 -18.01 12.60
C PHE A 33 4.25 -17.11 12.35
N VAL A 34 4.30 -16.52 11.17
CA VAL A 34 5.36 -15.64 10.69
C VAL A 34 5.16 -14.30 11.39
N LEU A 35 5.53 -14.25 12.68
CA LEU A 35 5.41 -13.01 13.45
C LEU A 35 6.15 -11.90 12.71
N ALA A 36 5.46 -10.77 12.60
CA ALA A 36 6.01 -9.52 12.09
C ALA A 36 7.30 -9.20 12.82
N LYS A 37 8.41 -9.10 12.09
CA LYS A 37 9.65 -8.57 12.65
C LYS A 37 9.44 -7.08 12.88
N THR A 38 9.08 -6.65 14.09
CA THR A 38 8.79 -5.23 14.38
C THR A 38 10.05 -4.40 14.56
N ASN A 39 11.05 -4.54 13.68
CA ASN A 39 12.20 -3.66 13.65
C ASN A 39 12.04 -2.66 12.50
N ASP A 40 11.61 -1.44 12.87
CA ASP A 40 11.24 -0.31 11.99
C ASP A 40 12.31 0.06 10.93
N LYS A 41 13.55 -0.42 11.06
CA LYS A 41 14.68 -0.05 10.19
C LYS A 41 15.00 -1.04 9.07
N VAL A 42 14.56 -2.30 9.15
CA VAL A 42 15.04 -3.35 8.22
C VAL A 42 13.91 -4.19 7.64
N GLU A 43 12.95 -4.65 8.45
CA GLU A 43 11.89 -5.58 7.99
C GLU A 43 10.55 -5.31 8.70
N ALA A 44 10.12 -4.06 8.74
CA ALA A 44 8.85 -3.69 9.36
C ALA A 44 7.67 -4.29 8.59
N GLN A 45 7.24 -5.49 8.98
CA GLN A 45 6.12 -6.19 8.39
C GLN A 45 4.83 -5.77 9.12
N TYR A 46 3.99 -4.98 8.45
CA TYR A 46 2.70 -4.58 9.00
C TYR A 46 1.59 -5.37 8.33
N TRP A 47 0.60 -5.79 9.13
CA TRP A 47 -0.54 -6.53 8.64
C TRP A 47 -1.72 -5.61 8.44
N PHE A 48 -2.31 -5.58 7.24
CA PHE A 48 -3.57 -4.90 7.02
C PHE A 48 -4.64 -5.42 7.99
N ASN A 49 -5.48 -4.51 8.49
CA ASN A 49 -6.66 -4.94 9.23
C ASN A 49 -7.68 -5.59 8.29
N ASP A 50 -8.72 -6.20 8.88
CA ASP A 50 -9.72 -6.93 8.10
C ASP A 50 -10.49 -6.02 7.15
N GLU A 51 -10.84 -4.79 7.56
CA GLU A 51 -11.53 -3.83 6.69
C GLU A 51 -10.70 -3.47 5.45
N THR A 52 -9.40 -3.20 5.62
CA THR A 52 -8.50 -2.91 4.47
C THR A 52 -8.36 -4.12 3.56
N LYS A 53 -8.22 -5.34 4.13
CA LYS A 53 -8.13 -6.57 3.33
C LYS A 53 -9.41 -6.78 2.52
N GLN A 54 -10.57 -6.67 3.15
CA GLN A 54 -11.86 -6.80 2.47
C GLN A 54 -12.04 -5.76 1.36
N PHE A 55 -11.62 -4.51 1.59
CA PHE A 55 -11.61 -3.50 0.55
C PHE A 55 -10.68 -3.87 -0.61
N ILE A 56 -9.46 -4.33 -0.35
CA ILE A 56 -8.55 -4.79 -1.41
C ILE A 56 -9.18 -5.94 -2.21
N LEU A 57 -9.83 -6.91 -1.55
CA LEU A 57 -10.53 -7.99 -2.25
C LEU A 57 -11.65 -7.45 -3.13
N SER A 58 -12.44 -6.49 -2.61
CA SER A 58 -13.49 -5.84 -3.39
C SER A 58 -12.95 -5.10 -4.62
N LEU A 59 -11.72 -4.58 -4.57
CA LEU A 59 -11.05 -3.98 -5.74
C LEU A 59 -10.65 -5.03 -6.76
N VAL A 60 -10.16 -6.19 -6.33
CA VAL A 60 -9.83 -7.32 -7.22
C VAL A 60 -11.08 -7.71 -8.03
N GLU A 61 -12.22 -7.82 -7.36
CA GLU A 61 -13.53 -8.12 -7.97
C GLU A 61 -14.04 -6.98 -8.85
N GLN A 62 -14.07 -5.75 -8.32
CA GLN A 62 -14.55 -4.56 -9.04
C GLN A 62 -13.79 -4.33 -10.35
N LEU A 63 -12.50 -4.60 -10.35
CA LEU A 63 -11.64 -4.41 -11.51
C LEU A 63 -11.55 -5.67 -12.38
N GLU A 64 -12.38 -6.69 -12.12
CA GLU A 64 -12.49 -7.91 -12.92
C GLU A 64 -11.12 -8.58 -13.15
N SER A 65 -10.31 -8.62 -12.09
CA SER A 65 -8.93 -9.07 -12.16
C SER A 65 -8.87 -10.58 -12.38
N SER A 66 -8.20 -11.02 -13.44
CA SER A 66 -7.99 -12.45 -13.74
C SER A 66 -6.88 -13.09 -12.92
N SER A 67 -6.00 -12.27 -12.35
CA SER A 67 -4.88 -12.71 -11.52
C SER A 67 -4.43 -11.62 -10.56
N VAL A 68 -3.73 -12.03 -9.49
CA VAL A 68 -3.23 -11.14 -8.45
C VAL A 68 -1.75 -11.39 -8.17
N LEU A 69 -0.93 -10.35 -8.25
CA LEU A 69 0.47 -10.38 -7.83
C LEU A 69 0.62 -9.63 -6.51
N CYS A 70 0.89 -10.38 -5.44
CA CYS A 70 1.12 -9.84 -4.10
C CYS A 70 2.63 -9.67 -3.87
N ILE A 71 3.10 -8.44 -3.65
CA ILE A 71 4.50 -8.14 -3.36
C ILE A 71 4.61 -7.56 -1.95
N GLY A 72 5.23 -8.29 -1.02
CA GLY A 72 5.30 -7.89 0.39
C GLY A 72 3.95 -7.87 1.12
N THR A 73 2.94 -8.59 0.61
CA THR A 73 1.55 -8.55 1.10
C THR A 73 0.97 -9.94 1.36
N PRO A 74 1.60 -10.77 2.21
CA PRO A 74 1.23 -12.17 2.38
C PRO A 74 -0.19 -12.36 2.94
N THR A 75 -0.68 -11.47 3.80
CA THR A 75 -2.08 -11.54 4.30
C THR A 75 -3.12 -11.27 3.22
N VAL A 76 -2.78 -10.50 2.17
CA VAL A 76 -3.64 -10.32 1.00
C VAL A 76 -3.59 -11.56 0.13
N TYR A 77 -2.39 -12.13 -0.06
CA TYR A 77 -2.21 -13.38 -0.79
C TYR A 77 -3.04 -14.52 -0.19
N GLU A 78 -2.98 -14.73 1.13
CA GLU A 78 -3.76 -15.74 1.85
C GLU A 78 -5.26 -15.61 1.57
N MET A 79 -5.78 -14.38 1.63
CA MET A 79 -7.18 -14.08 1.35
C MET A 79 -7.55 -14.34 -0.12
N VAL A 80 -6.74 -13.89 -1.07
CA VAL A 80 -7.01 -14.09 -2.51
C VAL A 80 -6.90 -15.56 -2.90
N ARG A 81 -5.94 -16.30 -2.34
CA ARG A 81 -5.77 -17.74 -2.59
C ARG A 81 -7.04 -18.52 -2.27
N SER A 82 -7.79 -18.10 -1.25
CA SER A 82 -9.07 -18.74 -0.87
C SER A 82 -10.19 -18.56 -1.91
N THR A 83 -10.07 -17.59 -2.84
CA THR A 83 -11.10 -17.34 -3.87
C THR A 83 -10.89 -18.15 -5.15
N GLY A 84 -9.73 -18.81 -5.29
CA GLY A 84 -9.36 -19.56 -6.49
C GLY A 84 -8.84 -18.70 -7.65
N ILE A 85 -8.72 -17.38 -7.47
CA ILE A 85 -8.06 -16.51 -8.45
C ILE A 85 -6.56 -16.86 -8.49
N ARG A 86 -5.98 -16.90 -9.70
CA ARG A 86 -4.54 -17.13 -9.85
C ARG A 86 -3.76 -16.05 -9.10
N CYS A 87 -2.93 -16.44 -8.15
CA CYS A 87 -2.12 -15.49 -7.41
C CYS A 87 -0.69 -15.99 -7.15
N LEU A 88 0.24 -15.05 -7.05
CA LEU A 88 1.65 -15.29 -6.71
C LEU A 88 2.07 -14.33 -5.58
N LEU A 89 2.81 -14.85 -4.59
CA LEU A 89 3.43 -14.06 -3.54
C LEU A 89 4.92 -13.87 -3.81
N LEU A 90 5.37 -12.63 -3.88
CA LEU A 90 6.78 -12.26 -3.88
C LEU A 90 7.11 -11.53 -2.57
N ASP A 91 8.01 -12.07 -1.76
CA ASP A 91 8.37 -11.47 -0.48
C ASP A 91 9.87 -11.64 -0.19
N ILE A 92 10.43 -10.72 0.59
CA ILE A 92 11.81 -10.80 1.08
C ILE A 92 11.94 -11.79 2.24
N ASP A 93 10.83 -12.09 2.92
CA ASP A 93 10.80 -13.01 4.05
C ASP A 93 10.76 -14.47 3.59
N SER A 94 11.93 -15.10 3.54
CA SER A 94 12.08 -16.51 3.13
C SER A 94 11.35 -17.52 4.01
N ARG A 95 10.82 -17.13 5.18
CA ARG A 95 10.01 -18.01 6.04
C ARG A 95 8.77 -18.54 5.33
N TYR A 96 8.24 -17.83 4.34
CA TYR A 96 7.11 -18.29 3.53
C TYR A 96 7.45 -19.47 2.61
N MET A 97 8.72 -19.71 2.29
CA MET A 97 9.16 -20.89 1.53
C MET A 97 8.88 -22.21 2.26
N THR A 98 8.69 -22.16 3.58
CA THR A 98 8.31 -23.34 4.36
C THR A 98 6.86 -23.75 4.07
N PHE A 99 5.99 -22.82 3.68
CA PHE A 99 4.55 -23.05 3.53
C PHE A 99 4.09 -23.12 2.08
N TYR A 100 4.83 -22.51 1.17
CA TYR A 100 4.44 -22.36 -0.23
C TYR A 100 5.48 -22.95 -1.17
N SER A 101 5.01 -23.55 -2.26
CA SER A 101 5.86 -24.04 -3.34
C SER A 101 6.49 -22.89 -4.14
N ASN A 102 7.50 -23.18 -4.97
CA ASN A 102 8.08 -22.18 -5.89
C ASN A 102 7.11 -21.69 -6.98
N GLU A 103 5.94 -22.35 -7.13
CA GLU A 103 4.86 -21.87 -8.01
C GLU A 103 3.95 -20.83 -7.33
N GLU A 104 3.91 -20.86 -6.00
CA GLU A 104 3.08 -20.01 -5.14
C GLU A 104 3.86 -18.84 -4.53
N PHE A 105 5.17 -19.01 -4.34
CA PHE A 105 6.04 -18.06 -3.66
C PHE A 105 7.38 -17.87 -4.38
N GLY A 106 7.84 -16.62 -4.43
CA GLY A 106 9.20 -16.25 -4.84
C GLY A 106 9.93 -15.46 -3.76
N TRP A 107 11.12 -15.93 -3.36
CA TRP A 107 11.98 -15.15 -2.47
C TRP A 107 12.57 -13.98 -3.27
N PHE A 108 12.09 -12.77 -3.01
CA PHE A 108 12.23 -11.64 -3.93
C PHE A 108 12.53 -10.34 -3.19
N ASN A 109 13.48 -9.58 -3.72
CA ASN A 109 13.78 -8.22 -3.27
C ASN A 109 13.16 -7.19 -4.21
N MET A 110 12.11 -6.52 -3.72
CA MET A 110 11.38 -5.51 -4.48
C MET A 110 12.15 -4.22 -4.76
N LEU A 111 13.29 -3.95 -4.10
CA LEU A 111 14.07 -2.72 -4.34
C LEU A 111 15.02 -2.84 -5.53
N ASN A 112 15.44 -4.06 -5.90
CA ASN A 112 16.37 -4.27 -7.02
C ASN A 112 15.83 -5.27 -8.05
N PHE A 113 14.60 -5.75 -7.89
CA PHE A 113 13.98 -6.76 -8.74
C PHE A 113 14.84 -8.02 -8.85
N HIS A 114 15.23 -8.59 -7.71
CA HIS A 114 16.10 -9.75 -7.66
C HIS A 114 15.43 -10.93 -6.97
N PHE A 115 15.47 -12.10 -7.61
CA PHE A 115 15.05 -13.37 -7.02
C PHE A 115 16.24 -14.01 -6.29
N LEU A 116 16.04 -14.35 -5.01
CA LEU A 116 17.04 -14.99 -4.14
C LEU A 116 16.87 -16.52 -4.08
N SER A 117 15.75 -17.04 -4.56
CA SER A 117 15.49 -18.48 -4.76
C SER A 117 15.74 -18.90 -6.21
N ASP A 118 15.47 -20.18 -6.56
CA ASP A 118 15.52 -20.65 -7.94
C ASP A 118 14.63 -19.78 -8.84
N GLU A 119 15.29 -18.97 -9.67
CA GLU A 119 14.67 -17.95 -10.48
C GLU A 119 13.79 -18.55 -11.59
N SER A 120 14.09 -19.77 -12.06
CA SER A 120 13.46 -20.33 -13.26
C SER A 120 11.96 -20.60 -13.07
N VAL A 121 11.60 -21.32 -12.00
CA VAL A 121 10.21 -21.70 -11.67
C VAL A 121 9.40 -20.47 -11.25
N VAL A 122 10.01 -19.58 -10.46
CA VAL A 122 9.35 -18.37 -9.97
C VAL A 122 9.08 -17.41 -11.13
N LEU A 123 10.01 -17.24 -12.07
CA LEU A 123 9.79 -16.42 -13.27
C LEU A 123 8.69 -16.98 -14.17
N ASP A 124 8.60 -18.31 -14.33
CA ASP A 124 7.51 -18.94 -15.09
C ASP A 124 6.16 -18.66 -14.44
N SER A 125 6.07 -18.79 -13.11
CA SER A 125 4.87 -18.49 -12.33
C SER A 125 4.50 -17.01 -12.38
N LEU A 126 5.50 -16.13 -12.32
CA LEU A 126 5.30 -14.68 -12.50
C LEU A 126 4.73 -14.39 -13.89
N LYS A 127 5.32 -14.94 -14.96
CA LYS A 127 4.81 -14.79 -16.33
C LYS A 127 3.35 -15.25 -16.43
N LYS A 128 3.03 -16.47 -15.99
CA LYS A 128 1.65 -16.98 -15.98
C LYS A 128 0.67 -16.08 -15.22
N THR A 129 1.16 -15.37 -14.20
CA THR A 129 0.36 -14.42 -13.41
C THR A 129 0.17 -13.09 -14.14
N ILE A 130 1.15 -12.60 -14.91
CA ILE A 130 1.12 -11.24 -15.50
C ILE A 130 0.88 -11.19 -17.03
N THR A 131 0.72 -12.34 -17.70
CA THR A 131 0.63 -12.38 -19.17
C THR A 131 -0.79 -12.20 -19.73
N THR A 132 -1.85 -12.47 -18.96
CA THR A 132 -3.22 -12.49 -19.49
C THR A 132 -4.21 -11.68 -18.66
N GLY A 133 -5.13 -10.99 -19.35
CA GLY A 133 -6.26 -10.29 -18.73
C GLY A 133 -5.86 -9.08 -17.91
N ARG A 134 -6.67 -8.75 -16.91
CA ARG A 134 -6.44 -7.67 -15.94
C ARG A 134 -5.69 -8.22 -14.74
N VAL A 135 -4.52 -7.66 -14.45
CA VAL A 135 -3.61 -8.15 -13.42
C VAL A 135 -3.61 -7.17 -12.26
N PHE A 136 -4.14 -7.57 -11.11
CA PHE A 136 -4.08 -6.75 -9.90
C PHE A 136 -2.74 -6.92 -9.22
N VAL A 137 -1.95 -5.86 -9.11
CA VAL A 137 -0.65 -5.90 -8.42
C VAL A 137 -0.75 -5.05 -7.17
N ILE A 138 -0.39 -5.61 -6.02
CA ILE A 138 -0.33 -4.84 -4.77
C ILE A 138 1.03 -4.96 -4.11
N LEU A 139 1.60 -3.79 -3.77
CA LEU A 139 2.91 -3.68 -3.14
C LEU A 139 2.80 -2.92 -1.82
N ASP A 140 3.29 -3.51 -0.74
CA ASP A 140 3.44 -2.86 0.56
C ASP A 140 4.93 -2.82 0.97
N PRO A 141 5.71 -1.87 0.43
CA PRO A 141 7.12 -1.76 0.75
C PRO A 141 7.33 -1.20 2.15
N PRO A 142 8.50 -1.47 2.79
CA PRO A 142 8.88 -0.78 4.02
C PRO A 142 8.85 0.75 3.83
N PHE A 143 8.29 1.50 4.78
CA PHE A 143 8.15 2.97 4.64
C PHE A 143 9.47 3.73 4.46
N GLY A 144 10.60 3.16 4.87
CA GLY A 144 11.94 3.71 4.67
C GLY A 144 12.54 3.45 3.28
N ALA A 145 11.86 2.69 2.42
CA ALA A 145 12.33 2.34 1.09
C ALA A 145 12.55 3.58 0.21
N ARG A 146 13.61 3.53 -0.61
CA ARG A 146 13.89 4.55 -1.62
C ARG A 146 12.92 4.39 -2.78
N LEU A 147 12.09 5.40 -3.01
CA LEU A 147 11.04 5.31 -4.03
C LEU A 147 11.58 5.17 -5.46
N GLU A 148 12.77 5.69 -5.73
CA GLU A 148 13.47 5.50 -7.01
C GLU A 148 13.73 4.02 -7.32
N LEU A 149 14.12 3.25 -6.31
CA LEU A 149 14.38 1.81 -6.43
C LEU A 149 13.07 1.01 -6.60
N LEU A 150 12.02 1.41 -5.88
CA LEU A 150 10.69 0.83 -6.07
C LEU A 150 10.16 1.12 -7.49
N ALA A 151 10.34 2.34 -7.98
CA ALA A 151 9.93 2.72 -9.33
C ALA A 151 10.69 1.93 -10.40
N TYR A 152 11.99 1.66 -10.20
CA TYR A 152 12.75 0.75 -11.06
C TYR A 152 12.08 -0.63 -11.18
N SER A 153 11.74 -1.24 -10.04
CA SER A 153 11.09 -2.55 -10.01
C SER A 153 9.69 -2.55 -10.60
N ILE A 154 8.88 -1.52 -10.32
CA ILE A 154 7.53 -1.35 -10.87
C ILE A 154 7.59 -1.18 -12.40
N ASN A 155 8.53 -0.39 -12.90
CA ASN A 155 8.72 -0.20 -14.34
C ASN A 155 9.20 -1.50 -15.01
N ARG A 156 10.10 -2.25 -14.37
CA ARG A 156 10.53 -3.55 -14.90
C ARG A 156 9.37 -4.54 -14.94
N LEU A 157 8.55 -4.60 -13.89
CA LEU A 157 7.31 -5.41 -13.87
C LEU A 157 6.37 -5.01 -14.99
N SER A 158 6.14 -3.70 -15.17
CA SER A 158 5.24 -3.17 -16.20
C SER A 158 5.71 -3.54 -17.61
N THR A 159 7.02 -3.50 -17.88
CA THR A 159 7.61 -3.95 -19.15
C THR A 159 7.45 -5.45 -19.40
N MET A 160 7.48 -6.26 -18.34
CA MET A 160 7.27 -7.72 -18.44
C MET A 160 5.79 -8.10 -18.56
N CYS A 161 4.90 -7.22 -18.11
CA CYS A 161 3.46 -7.46 -18.09
C CYS A 161 2.90 -7.41 -19.51
N SER A 162 2.32 -8.51 -19.97
CA SER A 162 1.58 -8.54 -21.24
C SER A 162 0.07 -8.34 -21.05
N GLY A 163 -0.42 -8.50 -19.81
CA GLY A 163 -1.77 -8.12 -19.42
C GLY A 163 -1.89 -6.63 -19.07
N GLU A 164 -3.08 -6.21 -18.64
CA GLU A 164 -3.32 -4.87 -18.10
C GLU A 164 -2.92 -4.85 -16.62
N CYS A 165 -1.69 -4.41 -16.34
CA CYS A 165 -1.19 -4.30 -14.96
C CYS A 165 -1.81 -3.09 -14.23
N MET A 166 -2.69 -3.39 -13.28
CA MET A 166 -3.35 -2.46 -12.38
C MET A 166 -2.62 -2.47 -11.04
N ILE A 167 -1.76 -1.47 -10.82
CA ILE A 167 -0.80 -1.48 -9.72
C ILE A 167 -1.30 -0.62 -8.57
N PHE A 168 -1.23 -1.15 -7.35
CA PHE A 168 -1.59 -0.51 -6.10
C PHE A 168 -0.38 -0.50 -5.18
N LEU A 169 0.21 0.67 -5.00
CA LEU A 169 1.36 0.92 -4.15
C LEU A 169 0.92 1.53 -2.82
N VAL A 170 1.20 0.85 -1.72
CA VAL A 170 0.79 1.25 -0.38
C VAL A 170 1.88 2.12 0.24
N LEU A 171 1.62 3.41 0.44
CA LEU A 171 2.60 4.35 0.99
C LEU A 171 1.93 5.46 1.82
N PRO A 172 2.67 6.13 2.71
CA PRO A 172 2.20 7.34 3.36
C PRO A 172 1.88 8.48 2.37
N TYR A 173 0.75 9.18 2.55
CA TYR A 173 0.28 10.26 1.67
C TYR A 173 1.32 11.38 1.45
N PHE A 174 2.20 11.62 2.43
CA PHE A 174 3.23 12.66 2.32
C PHE A 174 4.34 12.30 1.34
N MET A 175 4.40 11.06 0.86
CA MET A 175 5.31 10.59 -0.20
C MET A 175 4.78 10.86 -1.60
N GLU A 176 3.53 11.30 -1.77
CA GLU A 176 2.92 11.64 -3.06
C GLU A 176 3.84 12.48 -3.97
N PRO A 177 4.58 13.51 -3.51
CA PRO A 177 5.45 14.26 -4.40
C PRO A 177 6.59 13.44 -4.99
N GLN A 178 7.10 12.45 -4.24
CA GLN A 178 8.09 11.52 -4.77
C GLN A 178 7.40 10.52 -5.71
N VAL A 179 6.19 10.04 -5.39
CA VAL A 179 5.43 9.12 -6.26
C VAL A 179 5.19 9.78 -7.61
N THR A 180 4.63 10.97 -7.67
CA THR A 180 4.41 11.69 -8.94
C THR A 180 5.72 11.99 -9.68
N LYS A 181 6.85 12.14 -8.98
CA LYS A 181 8.16 12.35 -9.62
C LYS A 181 8.67 11.08 -10.32
N TYR A 182 8.56 9.91 -9.67
CA TYR A 182 9.16 8.67 -10.16
C TYR A 182 8.17 7.75 -10.90
N LEU A 183 6.87 7.94 -10.67
CA LEU A 183 5.74 7.19 -11.24
C LEU A 183 4.65 8.21 -11.64
N PRO A 184 4.84 8.96 -12.75
CA PRO A 184 3.98 10.09 -13.11
C PRO A 184 2.52 9.70 -13.41
N ASP A 185 2.27 8.47 -13.82
CA ASP A 185 0.91 7.96 -14.10
C ASP A 185 0.16 7.53 -12.83
N PHE A 186 0.82 7.56 -11.66
CA PHE A 186 0.21 7.17 -10.40
C PHE A 186 -0.47 8.37 -9.73
N HIS A 187 -1.65 8.11 -9.18
CA HIS A 187 -2.37 9.07 -8.33
C HIS A 187 -2.80 8.41 -7.03
N MET A 188 -3.04 9.25 -6.03
CA MET A 188 -3.43 8.81 -4.69
C MET A 188 -4.94 8.66 -4.56
N LEU A 189 -5.39 7.53 -4.02
CA LEU A 189 -6.78 7.33 -3.61
C LEU A 189 -7.03 7.93 -2.21
N ASP A 190 -8.28 8.29 -1.94
CA ASP A 190 -8.71 8.83 -0.64
C ASP A 190 -8.83 7.75 0.44
N TYR A 191 -8.82 6.46 0.07
CA TYR A 191 -8.98 5.33 0.99
C TYR A 191 -7.87 5.29 2.04
N VAL A 192 -8.26 5.25 3.31
CA VAL A 192 -7.34 5.20 4.44
C VAL A 192 -6.97 3.73 4.73
N VAL A 193 -5.71 3.39 4.48
CA VAL A 193 -5.19 2.04 4.76
C VAL A 193 -4.89 1.90 6.25
N HIS A 194 -5.39 0.84 6.86
CA HIS A 194 -5.23 0.54 8.29
C HIS A 194 -4.46 -0.76 8.51
N TYR A 195 -3.68 -0.80 9.60
CA TYR A 195 -2.88 -1.96 9.98
C TYR A 195 -3.25 -2.45 11.38
N ALA A 196 -3.38 -3.77 11.55
CA ALA A 196 -3.72 -4.44 12.80
C ALA A 196 -2.62 -4.31 13.87
N ASN A 197 -1.34 -4.36 13.47
CA ASN A 197 -0.21 -4.47 14.39
C ASN A 197 0.58 -3.16 14.63
N HIS A 198 0.29 -2.06 13.94
CA HIS A 198 1.07 -0.82 14.06
C HIS A 198 0.51 0.16 15.12
N SER A 199 1.21 0.33 16.25
CA SER A 199 0.77 1.18 17.40
C SER A 199 0.27 2.59 17.03
N LYS A 200 0.93 3.30 16.11
CA LYS A 200 0.51 4.63 15.60
C LYS A 200 -0.51 4.62 14.44
N MET A 201 -0.80 3.46 13.84
CA MET A 201 -1.75 3.31 12.71
C MET A 201 -2.96 2.41 13.04
N LYS A 202 -3.07 1.94 14.28
CA LYS A 202 -4.20 1.15 14.84
C LYS A 202 -5.52 1.93 14.97
N SER A 203 -5.47 3.25 15.00
CA SER A 203 -6.64 4.09 15.27
C SER A 203 -7.21 4.66 13.97
N HIS A 204 -8.51 4.43 13.75
CA HIS A 204 -9.33 4.99 12.65
C HIS A 204 -9.14 6.50 12.45
N LYS A 205 -8.60 7.23 13.44
CA LYS A 205 -8.58 8.68 13.39
C LYS A 205 -7.51 9.29 12.46
N LYS A 206 -6.35 8.64 12.16
CA LYS A 206 -5.23 9.33 11.46
C LYS A 206 -4.20 8.44 10.73
N SER A 207 -4.54 7.28 10.15
CA SER A 207 -3.52 6.57 9.34
C SER A 207 -3.02 7.48 8.20
N ALA A 208 -1.70 7.58 8.06
CA ALA A 208 -1.08 8.35 7.00
C ALA A 208 -1.03 7.56 5.68
N VAL A 209 -1.36 6.28 5.69
CA VAL A 209 -1.14 5.38 4.56
C VAL A 209 -2.32 5.40 3.60
N ARG A 210 -2.02 5.43 2.30
CA ARG A 210 -2.94 5.48 1.17
C ARG A 210 -2.50 4.49 0.12
N LEU A 211 -3.39 4.23 -0.83
CA LEU A 211 -3.07 3.53 -2.07
C LEU A 211 -2.73 4.55 -3.15
N PHE A 212 -1.63 4.32 -3.86
CA PHE A 212 -1.26 5.01 -5.08
C PHE A 212 -1.43 4.04 -6.25
N THR A 213 -2.06 4.47 -7.33
CA THR A 213 -2.38 3.56 -8.45
C THR A 213 -2.33 4.25 -9.80
N ASN A 214 -2.03 3.47 -10.84
CA ASN A 214 -2.19 3.85 -12.24
C ASN A 214 -3.63 3.63 -12.77
N VAL A 215 -4.50 2.98 -12.00
CA VAL A 215 -5.91 2.75 -12.38
C VAL A 215 -6.72 4.01 -12.21
N SER A 216 -7.43 4.45 -13.26
CA SER A 216 -8.29 5.63 -13.22
C SER A 216 -9.19 5.69 -11.98
N SER A 217 -9.15 6.82 -11.25
CA SER A 217 -9.99 7.06 -10.07
C SER A 217 -11.49 6.90 -10.33
N SER A 218 -11.93 7.06 -11.58
CA SER A 218 -13.33 6.88 -11.95
C SER A 218 -13.77 5.41 -12.01
N SER A 219 -12.82 4.49 -12.14
CA SER A 219 -13.06 3.05 -12.17
C SER A 219 -13.03 2.42 -10.78
N ILE A 220 -12.76 3.20 -9.72
CA ILE A 220 -12.58 2.72 -8.35
C ILE A 220 -13.70 3.24 -7.45
N HIS A 221 -14.36 2.33 -6.74
CA HIS A 221 -15.45 2.63 -5.82
C HIS A 221 -14.95 2.41 -4.40
N LEU A 222 -14.99 3.47 -3.58
CA LEU A 222 -14.65 3.35 -2.16
C LEU A 222 -15.90 2.92 -1.37
N PRO A 223 -15.73 2.21 -0.24
CA PRO A 223 -16.85 1.61 0.47
C PRO A 223 -17.77 2.66 1.09
N ALA A 224 -18.98 2.80 0.54
CA ALA A 224 -20.00 3.70 1.08
C ALA A 224 -20.40 3.34 2.53
N SER A 225 -20.32 2.05 2.88
CA SER A 225 -20.54 1.53 4.24
C SER A 225 -19.57 2.12 5.28
N GLU A 226 -18.38 2.53 4.86
CA GLU A 226 -17.39 3.23 5.70
C GLU A 226 -17.54 4.77 5.65
N GLY A 227 -18.55 5.29 4.95
CA GLY A 227 -18.84 6.72 4.84
C GLY A 227 -18.10 7.46 3.72
N TYR A 228 -17.40 6.75 2.83
CA TYR A 228 -16.87 7.36 1.61
C TYR A 228 -18.01 7.84 0.69
N LYS A 229 -17.77 8.92 -0.05
CA LYS A 229 -18.79 9.57 -0.90
C LYS A 229 -18.27 9.83 -2.31
N PHE A 230 -19.14 9.74 -3.30
CA PHE A 230 -18.80 10.09 -4.68
C PHE A 230 -18.83 11.60 -4.90
N CYS A 231 -17.78 12.16 -5.50
CA CYS A 231 -17.75 13.54 -5.96
C CYS A 231 -18.13 13.59 -7.45
N GLY A 232 -19.30 14.14 -7.78
CA GLY A 232 -19.76 14.26 -9.17
C GLY A 232 -18.87 15.15 -10.06
N LYS A 233 -18.28 16.21 -9.50
CA LYS A 233 -17.42 17.15 -10.23
C LYS A 233 -16.07 16.52 -10.60
N CYS A 234 -15.43 15.82 -9.65
CA CYS A 234 -14.17 15.13 -9.90
C CYS A 234 -14.34 13.69 -10.44
N ARG A 235 -15.57 13.19 -10.50
CA ARG A 235 -15.93 11.84 -10.96
C ARG A 235 -15.15 10.71 -10.28
N CYS A 236 -15.02 10.80 -8.96
CA CYS A 236 -14.29 9.82 -8.15
C CYS A 236 -14.78 9.82 -6.70
N TRP A 237 -14.51 8.72 -6.01
CA TRP A 237 -14.86 8.54 -4.61
C TRP A 237 -13.85 9.22 -3.67
N ARG A 238 -14.36 9.82 -2.60
CA ARG A 238 -13.63 10.69 -1.69
C ARG A 238 -13.94 10.37 -0.24
N HIS A 239 -12.98 10.65 0.62
CA HIS A 239 -13.15 10.57 2.07
C HIS A 239 -14.29 11.53 2.50
N PRO A 240 -15.10 11.20 3.53
CA PRO A 240 -16.23 12.04 3.96
C PRO A 240 -15.85 13.50 4.25
N ASN A 241 -14.65 13.71 4.81
CA ASN A 241 -14.10 15.05 5.11
C ASN A 241 -13.44 15.75 3.92
N ASN A 242 -13.32 15.11 2.76
CA ASN A 242 -12.76 15.72 1.56
C ASN A 242 -13.90 16.32 0.72
N SER A 243 -14.09 17.63 0.85
CA SER A 243 -15.09 18.39 0.09
C SER A 243 -14.44 19.02 -1.14
N HIS A 244 -15.17 19.03 -2.26
CA HIS A 244 -14.71 19.70 -3.46
C HIS A 244 -14.58 21.21 -3.21
N CYS A 245 -13.48 21.79 -3.66
CA CYS A 245 -13.27 23.22 -3.70
C CYS A 245 -13.61 23.74 -5.09
N ASP A 246 -14.71 24.49 -5.22
CA ASP A 246 -15.16 25.03 -6.51
C ASP A 246 -14.18 26.03 -7.14
N ILE A 247 -13.36 26.70 -6.31
CA ILE A 247 -12.34 27.64 -6.77
C ILE A 247 -11.14 26.90 -7.38
N CYS A 248 -10.68 25.83 -6.73
CA CYS A 248 -9.54 25.04 -7.20
C CYS A 248 -9.95 23.91 -8.17
N GLY A 249 -11.24 23.66 -8.35
CA GLY A 249 -11.77 22.56 -9.19
C GLY A 249 -11.38 21.15 -8.72
N THR A 250 -11.01 20.98 -7.45
CA THR A 250 -10.44 19.71 -6.93
C THR A 250 -10.98 19.36 -5.56
N CYS A 251 -10.88 18.09 -5.16
CA CYS A 251 -11.08 17.61 -3.79
C CYS A 251 -9.71 17.57 -3.08
N PRO A 252 -9.31 18.62 -2.35
CA PRO A 252 -7.91 18.88 -2.02
C PRO A 252 -7.39 18.12 -0.79
N ALA A 253 -8.27 17.49 -0.01
CA ALA A 253 -7.87 16.92 1.26
C ALA A 253 -7.05 15.64 1.08
N LYS A 254 -5.86 15.60 1.65
CA LYS A 254 -4.91 14.48 1.51
C LYS A 254 -4.84 13.57 2.73
N ASN A 255 -5.19 14.09 3.91
CA ASN A 255 -4.97 13.41 5.20
C ASN A 255 -6.27 13.16 5.97
N ALA A 256 -7.38 12.84 5.29
CA ALA A 256 -8.68 12.52 5.89
C ALA A 256 -9.28 13.64 6.79
N THR A 257 -8.70 14.85 6.77
CA THR A 257 -9.17 16.03 7.50
C THR A 257 -9.79 17.03 6.54
N ALA A 258 -10.65 17.92 7.05
CA ALA A 258 -11.20 19.01 6.26
C ALA A 258 -10.11 20.02 5.82
N TYR A 259 -10.32 20.57 4.62
CA TYR A 259 -9.51 21.63 4.02
C TYR A 259 -10.40 22.84 3.75
N LYS A 260 -9.78 24.01 3.69
CA LYS A 260 -10.41 25.27 3.28
C LYS A 260 -9.55 25.95 2.21
N HIS A 261 -10.20 26.65 1.29
CA HIS A 261 -9.51 27.49 0.33
C HIS A 261 -8.99 28.75 1.03
N CYS A 262 -7.73 29.10 0.83
CA CYS A 262 -7.19 30.40 1.22
C CYS A 262 -7.14 31.29 -0.01
N THR A 263 -7.99 32.31 -0.06
CA THR A 263 -8.08 33.25 -1.19
C THR A 263 -6.77 34.00 -1.40
N SER A 264 -6.12 34.46 -0.33
CA SER A 264 -4.84 35.20 -0.43
C SER A 264 -3.70 34.37 -1.01
N CYS A 265 -3.68 33.06 -0.75
CA CYS A 265 -2.67 32.15 -1.31
C CYS A 265 -3.15 31.43 -2.59
N ASN A 266 -4.41 31.59 -2.97
CA ASN A 266 -5.10 30.85 -4.01
C ASN A 266 -4.86 29.32 -3.97
N VAL A 267 -4.87 28.74 -2.76
CA VAL A 267 -4.60 27.31 -2.55
C VAL A 267 -5.43 26.75 -1.40
N CYS A 268 -5.82 25.49 -1.52
CA CYS A 268 -6.47 24.77 -0.44
C CYS A 268 -5.45 24.32 0.62
N VAL A 269 -5.73 24.65 1.87
CA VAL A 269 -4.92 24.30 3.04
C VAL A 269 -5.77 23.55 4.08
N LYS A 270 -5.12 22.87 5.02
CA LYS A 270 -5.85 22.21 6.14
C LYS A 270 -6.68 23.25 6.89
N SER A 271 -7.87 22.89 7.38
CA SER A 271 -8.74 23.86 8.08
C SER A 271 -8.11 24.47 9.34
N THR A 272 -7.13 23.79 9.95
CA THR A 272 -6.35 24.27 11.10
C THR A 272 -5.26 25.28 10.72
N TRP A 273 -5.06 25.54 9.43
CA TRP A 273 -4.08 26.51 8.95
C TRP A 273 -4.75 27.86 8.71
N ASN A 274 -4.04 28.94 9.01
CA ASN A 274 -4.50 30.31 8.78
C ASN A 274 -3.45 31.08 7.97
N HIS A 275 -3.93 31.98 7.10
CA HIS A 275 -3.07 32.92 6.38
C HIS A 275 -2.46 33.91 7.36
N CYS A 276 -1.18 34.23 7.17
CA CYS A 276 -0.51 35.31 7.89
C CYS A 276 -0.11 36.38 6.90
N ASP A 277 -0.71 37.57 7.00
CA ASP A 277 -0.45 38.68 6.07
C ASP A 277 1.01 39.13 6.12
N THR A 278 1.62 39.15 7.32
CA THR A 278 3.04 39.52 7.50
C THR A 278 3.99 38.56 6.78
N CYS A 279 3.65 37.27 6.70
CA CYS A 279 4.48 36.24 6.09
C CYS A 279 4.04 35.88 4.65
N GLY A 280 2.90 36.39 4.19
CA GLY A 280 2.32 36.11 2.87
C GLY A 280 1.98 34.63 2.62
N ARG A 281 1.78 33.81 3.66
CA ARG A 281 1.53 32.36 3.52
C ARG A 281 0.72 31.77 4.67
N CYS A 282 0.16 30.59 4.43
CA CYS A 282 -0.60 29.84 5.44
C CYS A 282 0.29 29.00 6.37
N PHE A 283 -0.06 28.95 7.65
CA PHE A 283 0.60 28.13 8.66
C PHE A 283 -0.39 27.45 9.59
N LEU A 284 0.06 26.37 10.23
CA LEU A 284 -0.62 25.83 11.40
C LEU A 284 -0.61 26.87 12.53
N SER A 285 -1.79 27.17 13.10
CA SER A 285 -1.91 28.12 14.22
C SER A 285 -1.67 27.43 15.57
N PRO A 286 -0.98 28.06 16.54
CA PRO A 286 -0.24 29.32 16.43
C PRO A 286 1.13 29.15 15.76
N HIS A 287 1.63 30.20 15.09
CA HIS A 287 2.99 30.26 14.53
C HIS A 287 3.67 31.58 14.91
N LYS A 288 4.99 31.62 14.82
CA LYS A 288 5.79 32.84 15.00
C LYS A 288 6.27 33.37 13.66
N CYS A 289 6.07 34.65 13.40
CA CYS A 289 6.60 35.32 12.22
C CYS A 289 8.13 35.41 12.28
N PHE A 290 8.80 35.45 11.12
CA PHE A 290 10.26 35.68 10.95
C PHE A 290 11.23 34.63 11.49
N GLU A 291 10.81 33.68 12.33
CA GLU A 291 11.51 32.40 12.43
C GLU A 291 11.19 31.67 11.13
N ASN A 292 12.11 31.59 10.15
CA ASN A 292 11.92 30.85 8.89
C ASN A 292 11.56 29.39 9.22
N PRO A 293 10.27 28.98 9.31
CA PRO A 293 9.96 27.63 9.72
C PRO A 293 10.34 26.78 8.52
N PRO A 294 11.08 25.67 8.69
CA PRO A 294 11.45 24.80 7.59
C PRO A 294 10.19 24.44 6.82
N SER A 295 10.15 24.88 5.56
CA SER A 295 8.95 24.89 4.76
C SER A 295 8.36 23.49 4.63
N LYS A 296 7.13 23.29 5.09
CA LYS A 296 6.28 22.18 4.66
C LYS A 296 5.12 22.68 3.78
N ARG A 297 5.48 23.44 2.72
CA ARG A 297 4.68 23.97 1.56
C ARG A 297 3.64 25.06 1.90
N ALA A 298 3.14 25.90 0.97
CA ALA A 298 3.31 26.05 -0.49
C ALA A 298 3.84 27.47 -0.82
N LYS A 299 4.65 27.60 -1.88
CA LYS A 299 5.10 28.91 -2.40
C LYS A 299 4.02 29.49 -3.31
N ILE A 300 3.96 30.82 -3.35
CA ILE A 300 3.28 31.60 -4.38
C ILE A 300 3.88 31.15 -5.73
N THR A 301 3.06 30.64 -6.64
CA THR A 301 3.45 30.62 -8.05
C THR A 301 3.31 32.06 -8.52
N ASP A 302 4.45 32.73 -8.67
CA ASP A 302 4.47 34.00 -9.38
C ASP A 302 3.99 33.73 -10.81
N SER A 303 3.09 34.60 -11.24
CA SER A 303 2.43 34.71 -12.56
C SER A 303 3.36 34.47 -13.74
#